data_AF-C5LES0-F1
#
_entry.id   AF-C5LES0-F1
#
_cell.length_a   1.000
_cell.length_b   1.000
_cell.length_c   1.000
_cell.angle_alpha   90.00
_cell.angle_beta   90.00
_cell.angle_gamma   90.00
#
_symmetry.space_group_name_H-M   'P 1'
#
loop_
_entity.id
_entity.type
_entity.pdbx_description
1 polymer ?
#
loop_
_entity_poly.entity_id
_entity_poly.type
_entity_poly.pdbx_seq_one_letter_code
_entity_poly.pdbx_strand_id
1 'polypeptide(L)'
;VPLYGEDRHGRQIRYSQLVAEGADPKGNGTFNGYFFDSQPILQDKIVFANLNKLGGLMAWVLQSDLPPNDTRSLLYGIKQKLNP
;
A
#
# COMPACT_ATOMS: atom_id res chain seq x y z
N VAL A 1 5.58 -6.54 -0.45
CA VAL A 1 4.29 -5.86 -0.20
C VAL A 1 3.58 -5.61 -1.52
N PRO A 2 2.31 -6.03 -1.65
CA PRO A 2 1.49 -5.78 -2.84
C PRO A 2 1.12 -4.30 -2.95
N LEU A 3 1.11 -3.78 -4.19
CA LEU A 3 0.60 -2.45 -4.55
C LEU A 3 -0.72 -2.57 -5.33
N TYR A 4 -1.53 -3.55 -4.95
CA TYR A 4 -2.81 -3.89 -5.56
C TYR A 4 -3.76 -4.40 -4.47
N GLY A 5 -5.05 -4.41 -4.77
CA GLY A 5 -6.05 -5.14 -3.99
C GLY A 5 -6.49 -6.41 -4.70
N GLU A 6 -6.98 -7.36 -3.93
CA GLU A 6 -7.51 -8.62 -4.42
C GLU A 6 -8.86 -8.92 -3.74
N ASP A 7 -9.83 -9.44 -4.49
CA ASP A 7 -11.10 -9.90 -3.93
C ASP A 7 -11.08 -11.38 -3.56
N ARG A 8 -12.17 -11.90 -2.99
CA ARG A 8 -12.26 -13.32 -2.57
C ARG A 8 -12.21 -14.33 -3.73
N HIS A 9 -12.28 -13.85 -4.97
CA HIS A 9 -12.20 -14.68 -6.18
C HIS A 9 -10.83 -14.58 -6.86
N GLY A 10 -9.86 -13.91 -6.25
CA GLY A 10 -8.52 -13.73 -6.81
C GLY A 10 -8.44 -12.67 -7.91
N ARG A 11 -9.50 -11.86 -8.10
CA ARG A 11 -9.46 -10.75 -9.07
C ARG A 11 -8.66 -9.61 -8.49
N GLN A 12 -7.69 -9.13 -9.26
CA GLN A 12 -6.77 -8.07 -8.84
C GLN A 12 -7.17 -6.72 -9.42
N ILE A 13 -6.96 -5.67 -8.63
CA ILE A 13 -7.16 -4.27 -8.99
C ILE A 13 -5.98 -3.44 -8.52
N ARG A 14 -5.49 -2.52 -9.35
CA ARG A 14 -4.35 -1.68 -9.00
C ARG A 14 -4.71 -0.75 -7.83
N TYR A 15 -3.75 -0.45 -6.97
CA TYR A 15 -3.97 0.48 -5.86
C TYR A 15 -4.38 1.88 -6.37
N SER A 16 -3.77 2.37 -7.45
CA SER A 16 -4.16 3.64 -8.07
C SER A 16 -5.64 3.67 -8.49
N GLN A 17 -6.16 2.54 -8.96
CA GLN A 17 -7.58 2.43 -9.33
C GLN A 17 -8.48 2.39 -8.08
N LEU A 18 -8.10 1.66 -7.03
CA LEU A 18 -8.82 1.69 -5.76
C LEU A 18 -8.96 3.11 -5.21
N VAL A 19 -7.88 3.88 -5.20
CA VAL A 19 -7.88 5.27 -4.72
C VAL A 19 -8.71 6.18 -5.64
N ALA A 20 -8.66 5.96 -6.97
CA ALA A 20 -9.50 6.70 -7.92
C ALA A 20 -11.00 6.41 -7.71
N GLU A 21 -11.36 5.20 -7.29
CA GLU A 21 -12.73 4.78 -6.99
C GLU A 21 -13.20 5.21 -5.58
N GLY A 22 -12.31 5.75 -4.75
CA GLY A 22 -12.65 6.33 -3.44
C GLY A 22 -12.16 5.53 -2.22
N ALA A 23 -11.30 4.53 -2.41
CA ALA A 23 -10.64 3.86 -1.29
C ALA A 23 -9.81 4.86 -0.47
N ASP A 24 -9.98 4.88 0.85
CA ASP A 24 -9.19 5.73 1.75
C ASP A 24 -7.76 5.19 1.89
N PRO A 25 -6.72 5.94 1.48
CA PRO A 25 -5.32 5.57 1.66
C PRO A 25 -4.92 5.32 3.12
N LYS A 26 -5.64 5.93 4.07
CA LYS A 26 -5.44 5.79 5.52
C LYS A 26 -6.43 4.83 6.18
N GLY A 27 -7.26 4.16 5.37
CA GLY A 27 -8.25 3.20 5.83
C GLY A 27 -7.66 1.88 6.31
N ASN A 28 -8.55 0.93 6.60
CA ASN A 28 -8.23 -0.39 7.16
C ASN A 28 -7.82 -1.45 6.12
N GLY A 29 -7.57 -1.07 4.86
CA GLY A 29 -7.17 -2.00 3.80
C GLY A 29 -8.33 -2.78 3.17
N THR A 30 -9.58 -2.30 3.28
CA THR A 30 -10.73 -2.89 2.60
C THR A 30 -11.56 -1.84 1.89
N PHE A 31 -11.97 -2.11 0.64
CA PHE A 31 -12.84 -1.24 -0.14
C PHE A 31 -13.59 -2.04 -1.21
N ASN A 32 -14.92 -1.91 -1.26
CA ASN A 32 -15.77 -2.58 -2.26
C ASN A 32 -15.48 -4.08 -2.45
N GLY A 33 -15.18 -4.81 -1.37
CA GLY A 33 -14.89 -6.25 -1.41
C GLY A 33 -13.46 -6.63 -1.78
N TYR A 34 -12.60 -5.66 -2.12
CA TYR A 34 -11.16 -5.84 -2.29
C TYR A 34 -10.42 -5.63 -0.97
N PHE A 35 -9.39 -6.44 -0.76
CA PHE A 35 -8.43 -6.37 0.35
C PHE A 35 -7.09 -5.87 -0.20
N PHE A 36 -6.52 -4.84 0.41
CA PHE A 36 -5.30 -4.19 -0.09
C PHE A 36 -4.45 -3.64 1.06
N ASP A 37 -3.19 -3.32 0.78
CA ASP A 37 -2.33 -2.59 1.72
C ASP A 37 -2.65 -1.10 1.68
N SER A 38 -3.13 -0.54 2.79
CA SER A 38 -3.22 0.91 3.00
C SER A 38 -1.90 1.48 3.53
N GLN A 39 -1.76 2.80 3.58
CA GLN A 39 -0.55 3.46 4.10
C GLN A 39 -0.23 3.02 5.55
N PRO A 40 -1.18 2.99 6.52
CA PRO A 40 -0.90 2.51 7.87
C PRO A 40 -0.44 1.05 7.92
N ILE A 41 -1.13 0.16 7.20
CA ILE A 41 -0.76 -1.28 7.16
C ILE A 41 0.66 -1.45 6.63
N LEU A 42 1.01 -0.70 5.59
CA LEU A 42 2.32 -0.78 4.98
C LEU A 42 3.43 -0.18 5.87
N GLN A 43 3.10 0.88 6.63
CA GLN A 43 3.97 1.41 7.68
C GLN A 43 4.19 0.40 8.81
N ASP A 44 3.16 -0.34 9.23
CA ASP A 44 3.30 -1.40 10.23
C ASP A 44 4.19 -2.54 9.75
N LYS A 45 4.10 -2.91 8.47
CA LYS A 45 5.02 -3.90 7.85
C LYS A 45 6.47 -3.41 7.84
N ILE A 46 6.71 -2.11 7.65
CA ILE A 46 8.06 -1.52 7.76
C ILE A 46 8.57 -1.60 9.20
N VAL A 47 7.73 -1.23 10.17
CA VAL A 47 8.06 -1.33 11.61
C VAL A 47 8.41 -2.78 11.95
N PHE A 48 7.61 -3.74 11.50
CA PHE A 48 7.87 -5.16 11.68
C PHE A 48 9.22 -5.59 11.08
N ALA A 49 9.51 -5.20 9.83
CA ALA A 49 10.77 -5.55 9.18
C ALA A 49 11.98 -5.00 9.94
N ASN A 50 11.89 -3.76 10.42
CA ASN A 50 12.95 -3.12 11.21
C ASN A 50 13.16 -3.80 12.57
N LEU A 51 12.08 -4.08 13.30
CA LEU A 51 12.13 -4.78 14.60
C LEU A 51 12.79 -6.16 14.49
N ASN A 52 12.56 -6.84 13.36
CA ASN A 52 13.13 -8.16 13.09
C ASN A 52 14.47 -8.12 12.34
N LYS A 53 15.06 -6.94 12.14
CA LYS A 53 16.35 -6.76 11.44
C LYS A 53 16.38 -7.41 10.05
N LEU A 54 15.26 -7.34 9.32
CA LEU A 54 15.18 -7.83 7.95
C LEU A 54 15.92 -6.88 6.99
N GLY A 55 16.36 -7.39 5.84
CA GLY A 55 17.09 -6.61 4.83
C GLY A 55 16.24 -5.54 4.10
N GLY A 56 14.93 -5.50 4.32
CA GLY A 56 14.02 -4.52 3.73
C GLY A 56 12.71 -5.14 3.22
N LEU A 57 11.95 -4.36 2.45
CA LEU A 57 10.72 -4.79 1.78
C LEU A 57 10.85 -4.63 0.26
N MET A 58 10.37 -5.62 -0.49
CA MET A 58 10.16 -5.52 -1.94
C MET A 58 8.70 -5.12 -2.20
N ALA A 59 8.45 -4.20 -3.13
CA ALA A 59 7.10 -3.78 -3.53
C ALA A 59 6.73 -4.27 -4.94
N TRP A 60 5.53 -4.83 -5.11
CA TRP A 60 5.08 -5.43 -6.38
C TRP A 60 3.69 -4.92 -6.82
N VAL A 61 3.52 -4.31 -8.00
CA VAL A 61 4.55 -3.73 -8.88
C VAL A 61 4.37 -2.22 -8.92
N LEU A 62 5.47 -1.47 -9.02
CA LEU A 62 5.51 -0.01 -8.81
C LEU A 62 4.49 0.77 -9.65
N GLN A 63 4.17 0.31 -10.86
CA GLN A 63 3.19 0.93 -11.77
C GLN A 63 1.72 0.76 -11.31
N SER A 64 1.49 0.07 -10.19
CA SER A 64 0.15 -0.10 -9.61
C SER A 64 -0.15 0.92 -8.51
N ASP A 65 0.85 1.70 -8.07
CA ASP A 65 0.67 2.82 -7.14
C ASP A 65 0.30 4.12 -7.87
N LEU A 66 -0.02 5.17 -7.10
CA LEU A 66 -0.14 6.54 -7.59
C LEU A 66 1.23 7.14 -7.93
N PRO A 67 1.29 8.22 -8.73
CA PRO A 67 2.52 8.96 -8.98
C PRO A 67 3.25 9.35 -7.68
N PRO A 68 4.60 9.35 -7.65
CA PRO A 68 5.38 9.57 -6.41
C PRO A 68 5.18 10.91 -5.69
N ASN A 69 4.58 11.89 -6.37
CA ASN A 69 4.26 13.21 -5.82
C ASN A 69 2.84 13.28 -5.22
N ASP A 70 2.02 12.24 -5.38
CA ASP A 70 0.69 12.17 -4.77
C ASP A 70 0.81 11.73 -3.30
N THR A 71 0.27 12.52 -2.38
CA THR A 71 0.35 12.21 -0.93
C THR A 71 -0.44 10.96 -0.53
N ARG A 72 -1.30 10.46 -1.42
CA ARG A 72 -2.07 9.22 -1.27
C ARG A 72 -1.31 7.97 -1.73
N SER A 73 -0.17 8.13 -2.40
CA SER A 73 0.70 7.02 -2.83
C SER A 73 1.15 6.18 -1.63
N LEU A 74 1.21 4.86 -1.80
CA LEU A 74 1.81 3.97 -0.80
C LEU A 74 3.29 4.28 -0.62
N LEU A 75 4.03 4.46 -1.72
CA LEU A 75 5.45 4.80 -1.68
C LEU A 75 5.72 6.18 -1.05
N TYR A 76 4.84 7.15 -1.23
CA TYR A 76 4.92 8.42 -0.50
C TYR A 76 4.78 8.21 1.02
N GLY A 77 3.81 7.37 1.42
CA GLY A 77 3.61 6.99 2.82
C GLY A 77 4.82 6.26 3.44
N ILE A 78 5.53 5.45 2.65
CA ILE A 78 6.82 4.84 3.05
C ILE A 78 7.87 5.91 3.29
N LYS A 79 8.04 6.83 2.33
CA LYS A 79 9.08 7.87 2.38
C LYS A 79 8.94 8.71 3.64
N GLN A 80 7.73 9.11 4.00
CA GLN A 80 7.47 9.88 5.22
C GLN A 80 7.81 9.10 6.50
N LYS A 81 7.61 7.78 6.53
CA LYS A 81 7.92 6.97 7.70
C LYS A 81 9.42 6.75 7.88
N LEU A 82 10.16 6.60 6.77
CA LEU A 82 11.61 6.39 6.79
C LEU A 82 12.39 7.70 6.99
N ASN A 83 11.86 8.84 6.55
CA ASN A 83 12.43 10.18 6.73
C ASN A 83 11.37 11.11 7.34
N PRO A 84 11.11 11.01 8.65
CA PRO A 84 10.10 11.81 9.33
C PRO A 84 10.44 13.31 9.38
#